data_AF-W5ME24-F1
#
_entry.id   AF-W5ME24-F1
#
_cell.length_a   1.000
_cell.length_b   1.000
_cell.length_c   1.000
_cell.angle_alpha   90.00
_cell.angle_beta   90.00
_cell.angle_gamma   90.00
#
_symmetry.space_group_name_H-M   'P 1'
#
loop_
_entity.id
_entity.type
_entity.pdbx_description
1 polymer ?
#
loop_
_entity_poly.entity_id
_entity_poly.type
_entity_poly.pdbx_seq_one_letter_code
_entity_poly.pdbx_strand_id
1 'polypeptide(L)'
;TEMPLSGKQVIIPPELPDILKQFTKAAIRTQPADLLEWSSIYFTALANGQPLPVRARSDQNAAASQMDLTPELLKALHTEFGERETVHQEEVELKWNEFGLPVDLLKHIIVVGHFDEELEWMKFLALGCSYLGGTIKNAMIHACYILNSDPNSTPPDACVPYDMFKFLYTYLADVDREVSQDQVNQVLKHLETQVVSSEGVVKVSDFMNNRKLRLG
;
A
#
# COMPACT_ATOMS: atom_id res chain seq x y z
N THR A 1 6.35 12.82 -54.05
CA THR A 1 4.93 13.16 -53.91
C THR A 1 4.82 14.21 -52.82
N GLU A 2 4.83 15.48 -53.21
CA GLU A 2 4.65 16.60 -52.29
C GLU A 2 3.17 16.72 -51.91
N MET A 3 2.90 16.82 -50.61
CA MET A 3 1.62 17.32 -50.10
C MET A 3 1.75 18.83 -49.91
N PRO A 4 0.86 19.66 -50.49
CA PRO A 4 0.86 21.08 -50.21
C PRO A 4 0.12 21.30 -48.88
N LEU A 5 0.87 21.62 -47.82
CA LEU A 5 0.27 22.21 -46.63
C LEU A 5 0.41 23.72 -46.75
N SER A 6 -0.70 24.37 -47.03
CA SER A 6 -0.89 25.81 -46.96
C SER A 6 -0.57 26.27 -45.52
N GLY A 7 0.69 26.62 -45.27
CA GLY A 7 1.19 26.88 -43.92
C GLY A 7 0.91 28.30 -43.49
N LYS A 8 -0.14 28.53 -42.69
CA LYS A 8 -0.21 29.73 -41.84
C LYS A 8 1.07 29.74 -41.01
N GLN A 9 1.80 30.86 -41.02
CA GLN A 9 3.00 31.03 -40.20
C GLN A 9 2.56 30.94 -38.72
N VAL A 10 2.81 29.79 -38.08
CA VAL A 10 2.45 29.59 -36.67
C VAL A 10 3.44 30.40 -35.85
N ILE A 11 3.02 31.59 -35.43
CA ILE A 11 3.79 32.41 -34.49
C ILE A 11 3.68 31.74 -33.13
N ILE A 12 4.76 31.08 -32.70
CA ILE A 12 4.84 30.45 -31.38
C ILE A 12 5.22 31.53 -30.37
N PRO A 13 4.40 31.79 -29.33
CA PRO A 13 4.77 32.72 -28.27
C PRO A 13 6.07 32.28 -27.58
N PRO A 14 7.04 33.19 -27.35
CA PRO A 14 8.34 32.83 -26.78
C PRO A 14 8.25 32.30 -25.34
N GLU A 15 7.16 32.55 -24.62
CA GLU A 15 6.91 32.07 -23.26
C GLU A 15 6.36 30.63 -23.23
N LEU A 16 5.73 30.18 -24.31
CA LEU A 16 5.05 28.88 -24.37
C LEU A 16 5.98 27.69 -24.04
N PRO A 17 7.23 27.63 -24.57
CA PRO A 17 8.14 26.54 -24.25
C PRO A 17 8.45 26.43 -22.75
N ASP A 18 8.59 27.57 -22.05
CA ASP A 18 8.89 27.57 -20.62
C ASP A 18 7.69 27.16 -19.79
N ILE A 19 6.48 27.62 -20.15
CA ILE A 19 5.22 27.20 -19.51
C ILE A 19 5.04 25.68 -19.61
N LEU A 20 5.24 25.09 -20.80
CA LEU A 20 5.12 23.64 -20.99
C LEU A 20 6.17 22.86 -20.21
N LYS A 21 7.40 23.40 -20.11
CA LYS A 21 8.47 22.80 -19.31
C LYS A 21 8.13 22.83 -17.82
N GLN A 22 7.64 23.95 -17.30
CA GLN A 22 7.23 24.08 -15.90
C GLN A 22 6.04 23.18 -15.57
N PHE A 23 5.05 23.11 -16.46
CA PHE A 23 3.91 22.19 -16.35
C PHE A 23 4.38 20.73 -16.26
N THR A 24 5.23 20.30 -17.20
CA THR A 24 5.73 18.92 -17.25
C THR A 24 6.54 18.59 -15.99
N LYS A 25 7.40 19.52 -15.55
CA LYS A 25 8.17 19.38 -14.31
C LYS A 25 7.26 19.28 -13.08
N ALA A 26 6.21 20.08 -13.03
CA ALA A 26 5.24 20.05 -11.93
C ALA A 26 4.46 18.73 -11.92
N ALA A 27 3.98 18.26 -13.07
CA ALA A 27 3.25 16.99 -13.20
C ALA A 27 4.10 15.79 -12.76
N ILE A 28 5.38 15.73 -13.19
CA ILE A 28 6.32 14.67 -12.76
C ILE A 28 6.55 14.72 -11.25
N ARG A 29 6.61 15.92 -10.67
CA ARG A 29 6.84 16.10 -9.23
C ARG A 29 5.61 15.75 -8.40
N THR A 30 4.41 16.07 -8.89
CA THR A 30 3.16 15.86 -8.16
C THR A 30 2.58 14.47 -8.34
N GLN A 31 2.89 13.78 -9.44
CA GLN A 31 2.35 12.45 -9.80
C GLN A 31 0.83 12.35 -9.55
N PRO A 32 0.01 13.18 -10.22
CA PRO A 32 -1.43 13.19 -9.99
C PRO A 32 -2.07 11.89 -10.48
N ALA A 33 -3.10 11.42 -9.76
CA ALA A 33 -3.90 10.26 -10.17
C ALA A 33 -4.71 10.54 -11.45
N ASP A 34 -5.29 11.75 -11.55
CA ASP A 34 -5.93 12.26 -12.78
C ASP A 34 -5.17 13.48 -13.30
N LEU A 35 -4.52 13.33 -14.47
CA LEU A 35 -3.75 14.40 -15.09
C LEU A 35 -4.63 15.50 -15.68
N LEU A 36 -5.84 15.19 -16.19
CA LEU A 36 -6.72 16.17 -16.82
C LEU A 36 -7.30 17.13 -15.78
N GLU A 37 -7.82 16.57 -14.69
CA GLU A 37 -8.33 17.34 -13.57
C GLU A 37 -7.21 18.20 -12.97
N TRP A 38 -6.05 17.60 -12.69
CA TRP A 38 -4.87 18.30 -12.19
C TRP A 38 -4.41 19.44 -13.13
N SER A 39 -4.46 19.22 -14.45
CA SER A 39 -4.09 20.24 -15.44
C SER A 39 -5.02 21.44 -15.38
N SER A 40 -6.33 21.22 -15.20
CA SER A 40 -7.31 22.30 -15.07
C SER A 40 -7.01 23.18 -13.85
N ILE A 41 -6.67 22.57 -12.73
CA ILE A 41 -6.30 23.25 -11.48
C ILE A 41 -4.98 24.00 -11.67
N TYR A 42 -3.97 23.36 -12.27
CA TYR A 42 -2.65 23.95 -12.52
C TYR A 42 -2.75 25.24 -13.35
N PHE A 43 -3.43 25.20 -14.50
CA PHE A 43 -3.53 26.38 -15.36
C PHE A 43 -4.43 27.48 -14.75
N THR A 44 -5.47 27.09 -14.00
CA THR A 44 -6.30 28.06 -13.27
C THR A 44 -5.50 28.76 -12.17
N ALA A 45 -4.68 28.01 -11.42
CA ALA A 45 -3.81 28.58 -10.39
C ALA A 45 -2.75 29.52 -11.01
N LEU A 46 -2.12 29.08 -12.10
CA LEU A 46 -1.12 29.87 -12.84
C LEU A 46 -1.71 31.19 -13.37
N ALA A 47 -2.91 31.15 -13.96
CA ALA A 47 -3.59 32.33 -14.48
C ALA A 47 -3.97 33.34 -13.37
N ASN A 48 -4.32 32.84 -12.18
CA ASN A 48 -4.76 33.65 -11.05
C ASN A 48 -3.61 34.02 -10.08
N GLY A 49 -2.35 33.69 -10.41
CA GLY A 49 -1.20 33.95 -9.55
C GLY A 49 -1.24 33.20 -8.20
N GLN A 50 -2.01 32.12 -8.12
CA GLN A 50 -2.16 31.29 -6.92
C GLN A 50 -1.00 30.30 -6.80
N PRO A 51 -0.73 29.78 -5.59
CA PRO A 51 0.27 28.73 -5.40
C PRO A 51 -0.04 27.52 -6.29
N LEU A 52 0.96 27.11 -7.08
CA LEU A 52 0.84 25.96 -7.99
C LEU A 52 0.68 24.66 -7.21
N PRO A 53 -0.04 23.65 -7.75
CA PRO A 53 -0.15 22.33 -7.15
C PRO A 53 1.22 21.78 -6.75
N VAL A 54 1.46 21.66 -5.44
CA VAL A 54 2.60 20.95 -4.88
C VAL A 54 2.22 19.49 -4.77
N ARG A 55 3.21 18.58 -4.69
CA ARG A 55 2.96 17.15 -4.49
C ARG A 55 2.07 17.01 -3.25
N ALA A 56 0.81 16.68 -3.48
CA ALA A 56 -0.08 16.23 -2.44
C ALA A 56 0.49 14.89 -1.98
N ARG A 57 1.17 14.87 -0.84
CA ARG A 57 1.10 13.67 -0.01
C ARG A 57 -0.38 13.61 0.37
N SER A 58 -1.11 12.71 -0.29
CA SER A 58 -2.48 12.28 0.00
C SER A 58 -3.23 13.06 1.10
N ASP A 59 -3.55 14.33 0.86
CA ASP A 59 -4.29 15.16 1.80
C ASP A 59 -5.33 15.95 1.00
N GLN A 60 -6.34 15.24 0.51
CA GLN A 60 -7.63 15.85 0.22
C GLN A 60 -8.73 14.95 0.76
N ASN A 61 -8.97 15.09 2.06
CA ASN A 61 -10.33 15.16 2.61
C ASN A 61 -10.33 16.26 3.67
N ALA A 62 -10.84 17.43 3.29
CA ALA A 62 -11.20 18.49 4.22
C ALA A 62 -12.51 18.11 4.93
N ALA A 63 -12.48 17.09 5.78
CA ALA A 63 -13.52 16.73 6.73
C ALA A 63 -12.93 15.78 7.79
N ALA A 64 -12.66 16.31 8.98
CA ALA A 64 -12.01 15.65 10.13
C ALA A 64 -10.59 15.12 9.85
N SER A 65 -9.63 15.54 10.68
CA SER A 65 -8.28 14.96 10.68
C SER A 65 -8.35 13.49 11.15
N GLN A 66 -8.73 12.57 10.26
CA GLN A 66 -8.63 11.14 10.53
C GLN A 66 -7.15 10.76 10.48
N MET A 67 -6.73 9.95 11.45
CA MET A 67 -5.35 9.47 11.52
C MET A 67 -5.15 8.38 10.47
N ASP A 68 -4.11 8.48 9.65
CA ASP A 68 -3.78 7.41 8.71
C ASP A 68 -3.46 6.10 9.45
N LEU A 69 -3.78 4.98 8.83
CA LEU A 69 -3.35 3.68 9.34
C LEU A 69 -1.82 3.63 9.36
N THR A 70 -1.25 3.31 10.51
CA THR A 70 0.21 3.13 10.68
C THR A 70 0.51 1.73 11.18
N PRO A 71 1.74 1.22 10.97
CA PRO A 71 2.16 -0.07 11.52
C PRO A 71 1.97 -0.15 13.04
N GLU A 72 2.18 0.95 13.76
CA GLU A 72 2.05 0.97 15.22
C GLU A 72 0.59 0.87 15.68
N LEU A 73 -0.36 1.44 14.93
CA LEU A 73 -1.79 1.30 15.22
C LEU A 73 -2.27 -0.14 14.96
N LEU A 74 -1.82 -0.77 13.87
CA LEU A 74 -2.10 -2.19 13.64
C LEU A 74 -1.44 -3.09 14.69
N LYS A 75 -0.24 -2.73 15.17
CA LYS A 75 0.44 -3.45 16.26
C LYS A 75 -0.30 -3.32 17.59
N ALA A 76 -0.82 -2.13 17.89
CA ALA A 76 -1.67 -1.90 19.06
C ALA A 76 -2.95 -2.74 18.98
N LEU A 77 -3.62 -2.76 17.81
CA LEU A 77 -4.76 -3.64 17.57
C LEU A 77 -4.39 -5.12 17.74
N HIS A 78 -3.24 -5.55 17.22
CA HIS A 78 -2.79 -6.93 17.37
C HIS A 78 -2.48 -7.30 18.82
N THR A 79 -2.05 -6.36 19.66
CA THR A 79 -1.85 -6.61 21.09
C THR A 79 -3.18 -6.87 21.82
N GLU A 80 -4.26 -6.22 21.40
CA GLU A 80 -5.60 -6.41 22.00
C GLU A 80 -6.28 -7.70 21.53
N PHE A 81 -6.12 -8.05 20.26
CA PHE A 81 -6.90 -9.13 19.61
C PHE A 81 -6.07 -10.34 19.18
N GLY A 82 -4.73 -10.27 19.24
CA GLY A 82 -3.80 -11.25 18.66
C GLY A 82 -3.88 -12.65 19.26
N GLU A 83 -4.36 -12.80 20.49
CA GLU A 83 -4.57 -14.10 21.13
C GLU A 83 -5.87 -14.79 20.69
N ARG A 84 -6.76 -14.07 19.99
CA ARG A 84 -8.06 -14.57 19.53
C ARG A 84 -7.97 -14.97 18.06
N GLU A 85 -8.53 -16.14 17.74
CA GLU A 85 -8.64 -16.61 16.37
C GLU A 85 -9.68 -15.80 15.59
N THR A 86 -10.84 -15.59 16.22
CA THR A 86 -11.95 -14.79 15.69
C THR A 86 -12.29 -13.63 16.63
N VAL A 87 -12.72 -12.51 16.06
CA VAL A 87 -13.14 -11.30 16.79
C VAL A 87 -14.44 -10.79 16.18
N HIS A 88 -15.34 -10.25 16.99
CA HIS A 88 -16.54 -9.62 16.47
C HIS A 88 -16.22 -8.31 15.79
N GLN A 89 -16.88 -8.05 14.65
CA GLN A 89 -16.71 -6.80 13.89
C GLN A 89 -16.95 -5.57 14.78
N GLU A 90 -17.94 -5.61 15.67
CA GLU A 90 -18.27 -4.50 16.58
C GLU A 90 -17.11 -4.13 17.53
N GLU A 91 -16.36 -5.13 18.02
CA GLU A 91 -15.20 -4.89 18.88
C GLU A 91 -14.06 -4.19 18.11
N VAL A 92 -13.85 -4.62 16.87
CA VAL A 92 -12.84 -4.01 15.98
C VAL A 92 -13.25 -2.59 15.60
N GLU A 93 -14.53 -2.35 15.26
CA GLU A 93 -15.06 -1.02 14.96
C GLU A 93 -14.89 -0.05 16.13
N LEU A 94 -15.19 -0.51 17.35
CA LEU A 94 -15.03 0.31 18.55
C LEU A 94 -13.57 0.74 18.73
N LYS A 95 -12.63 -0.22 18.67
CA LYS A 95 -11.19 0.09 18.79
C LYS A 95 -10.64 0.92 17.62
N TRP A 96 -11.10 0.67 16.41
CA TRP A 96 -10.72 1.44 15.23
C TRP A 96 -11.11 2.92 15.37
N ASN A 97 -12.33 3.17 15.87
CA ASN A 97 -12.82 4.51 16.14
C ASN A 97 -12.08 5.19 17.31
N GLU A 98 -11.73 4.45 18.36
CA GLU A 98 -10.91 4.97 19.46
C GLU A 98 -9.53 5.46 18.98
N PHE A 99 -8.95 4.79 17.98
CA PHE A 99 -7.71 5.23 17.33
C PHE A 99 -7.90 6.36 16.31
N GLY A 100 -9.13 6.80 16.06
CA GLY A 100 -9.42 7.87 15.10
C GLY A 100 -9.11 7.50 13.65
N LEU A 101 -9.09 6.20 13.35
CA LEU A 101 -8.80 5.68 12.02
C LEU A 101 -10.01 5.87 11.07
N PRO A 102 -9.79 5.90 9.74
CA PRO A 102 -10.86 6.14 8.79
C PRO A 102 -11.85 4.98 8.75
N VAL A 103 -13.13 5.25 9.01
CA VAL A 103 -14.19 4.23 8.98
C VAL A 103 -14.36 3.63 7.59
N ASP A 104 -14.15 4.42 6.53
CA ASP A 104 -14.25 3.93 5.16
C ASP A 104 -13.14 2.93 4.82
N LEU A 105 -11.94 3.12 5.40
CA LEU A 105 -10.85 2.14 5.28
C LEU A 105 -11.22 0.82 5.96
N LEU A 106 -11.80 0.87 7.16
CA LEU A 106 -12.26 -0.34 7.86
C LEU A 106 -13.32 -1.09 7.06
N LYS A 107 -14.34 -0.37 6.57
CA LYS A 107 -15.39 -0.97 5.71
C LYS A 107 -14.79 -1.61 4.47
N HIS A 108 -13.81 -0.97 3.85
CA HIS A 108 -13.14 -1.52 2.67
C HIS A 108 -12.36 -2.80 3.00
N ILE A 109 -11.64 -2.84 4.13
CA ILE A 109 -10.96 -4.05 4.63
C ILE A 109 -11.98 -5.19 4.84
N ILE A 110 -13.12 -4.89 5.47
CA ILE A 110 -14.19 -5.87 5.74
C ILE A 110 -14.75 -6.46 4.45
N VAL A 111 -15.06 -5.60 3.47
CA VAL A 111 -15.60 -6.02 2.17
C VAL A 111 -14.58 -6.86 1.40
N VAL A 112 -13.31 -6.45 1.36
CA VAL A 112 -12.25 -7.20 0.66
C VAL A 112 -11.99 -8.56 1.33
N GLY A 113 -12.00 -8.60 2.66
CA GLY A 113 -11.84 -9.83 3.43
C GLY A 113 -13.05 -10.75 3.43
N HIS A 114 -14.19 -10.29 2.92
CA HIS A 114 -15.47 -11.00 2.98
C HIS A 114 -15.80 -11.41 4.43
N PHE A 115 -15.55 -10.51 5.37
CA PHE A 115 -15.87 -10.75 6.78
C PHE A 115 -17.34 -10.44 7.05
N ASP A 116 -17.98 -11.31 7.83
CA ASP A 116 -19.34 -11.14 8.33
C ASP A 116 -19.28 -10.65 9.80
N GLU A 117 -20.13 -11.18 10.69
CA GLU A 117 -20.20 -10.78 12.11
C GLU A 117 -18.92 -11.11 12.90
N GLU A 118 -18.26 -12.21 12.55
CA GLU A 118 -16.98 -12.63 13.09
C GLU A 118 -15.92 -12.60 11.99
N LEU A 119 -14.77 -12.01 12.30
CA LEU A 119 -13.63 -11.95 11.41
C LEU A 119 -12.46 -12.77 11.96
N GLU A 120 -11.78 -13.48 11.06
CA GLU A 120 -10.52 -14.15 11.39
C GLU A 120 -9.43 -13.10 11.55
N TRP A 121 -8.91 -12.95 12.77
CA TRP A 121 -8.06 -11.82 13.14
C TRP A 121 -6.81 -11.72 12.26
N MET A 122 -6.17 -12.85 11.96
CA MET A 122 -4.95 -12.89 11.16
C MET A 122 -5.17 -12.53 9.70
N LYS A 123 -6.35 -12.84 9.14
CA LYS A 123 -6.73 -12.42 7.78
C LYS A 123 -7.01 -10.92 7.74
N PHE A 124 -7.69 -10.39 8.76
CA PHE A 124 -7.92 -8.95 8.89
C PHE A 124 -6.61 -8.19 9.01
N LEU A 125 -5.69 -8.65 9.86
CA LEU A 125 -4.37 -8.07 10.04
C LEU A 125 -3.55 -8.08 8.73
N ALA A 126 -3.60 -9.19 7.98
CA ALA A 126 -2.93 -9.32 6.69
C ALA A 126 -3.41 -8.24 5.70
N LEU A 127 -4.73 -8.03 5.61
CA LEU A 127 -5.29 -6.96 4.79
C LEU A 127 -4.87 -5.59 5.29
N GLY A 128 -4.91 -5.34 6.60
CA GLY A 128 -4.38 -4.10 7.16
C GLY A 128 -2.93 -3.83 6.71
N CYS A 129 -2.09 -4.86 6.71
CA CYS A 129 -0.71 -4.77 6.21
C CYS A 129 -0.64 -4.52 4.69
N SER A 130 -1.58 -5.05 3.89
CA SER A 130 -1.63 -4.76 2.44
C SER A 130 -1.98 -3.31 2.15
N TYR A 131 -2.88 -2.70 2.93
CA TYR A 131 -3.18 -1.26 2.82
C TYR A 131 -1.99 -0.37 3.20
N LEU A 132 -1.16 -0.80 4.16
CA LEU A 132 0.10 -0.09 4.49
C LEU A 132 1.15 -0.21 3.39
N GLY A 133 1.32 -1.42 2.84
CA GLY A 133 2.44 -1.75 1.96
C GLY A 133 2.19 -1.51 0.47
N GLY A 134 0.93 -1.51 0.03
CA GLY A 134 0.50 -1.39 -1.37
C GLY A 134 0.91 -2.55 -2.29
N THR A 135 1.72 -3.49 -1.80
CA THR A 135 2.13 -4.72 -2.51
C THR A 135 2.19 -5.85 -1.51
N ILE A 136 1.96 -7.09 -1.93
CA ILE A 136 2.05 -8.28 -1.06
C ILE A 136 3.42 -8.35 -0.38
N LYS A 137 4.50 -8.03 -1.10
CA LYS A 137 5.85 -7.98 -0.51
C LYS A 137 5.92 -7.05 0.70
N ASN A 138 5.48 -5.80 0.54
CA ASN A 138 5.53 -4.83 1.64
C ASN A 138 4.53 -5.18 2.75
N ALA A 139 3.38 -5.77 2.40
CA ALA A 139 2.43 -6.31 3.36
C ALA A 139 3.08 -7.37 4.25
N MET A 140 3.83 -8.30 3.66
CA MET A 140 4.58 -9.31 4.41
C MET A 140 5.69 -8.70 5.27
N ILE A 141 6.35 -7.61 4.83
CA ILE A 141 7.31 -6.88 5.68
C ILE A 141 6.61 -6.30 6.91
N HIS A 142 5.47 -5.64 6.74
CA HIS A 142 4.69 -5.10 7.85
C HIS A 142 4.16 -6.20 8.77
N ALA A 143 3.65 -7.30 8.22
CA ALA A 143 3.17 -8.43 9.00
C ALA A 143 4.30 -9.05 9.83
N CYS A 144 5.49 -9.26 9.23
CA CYS A 144 6.64 -9.76 9.96
C CYS A 144 7.08 -8.81 11.08
N TYR A 145 7.00 -7.49 10.87
CA TYR A 145 7.32 -6.50 11.89
C TYR A 145 6.30 -6.49 13.05
N ILE A 146 5.01 -6.56 12.74
CA ILE A 146 3.93 -6.48 13.73
C ILE A 146 3.84 -7.76 14.56
N LEU A 147 4.00 -8.92 13.92
CA LEU A 147 3.88 -10.26 14.53
C LEU A 147 5.18 -10.76 15.17
N ASN A 148 6.25 -9.98 15.06
CA ASN A 148 7.55 -10.36 15.58
C ASN A 148 7.49 -10.57 17.10
N SER A 149 8.03 -11.68 17.59
CA SER A 149 8.08 -11.94 19.04
C SER A 149 9.10 -11.06 19.76
N ASP A 150 10.11 -10.54 19.07
CA ASP A 150 11.08 -9.59 19.63
C ASP A 150 10.64 -8.13 19.36
N PRO A 151 10.26 -7.36 20.40
CA PRO A 151 9.80 -5.98 20.24
C PRO A 151 10.90 -5.01 19.78
N ASN A 152 12.18 -5.37 19.94
CA ASN A 152 13.31 -4.54 19.52
C ASN A 152 13.76 -4.84 18.08
N SER A 153 13.32 -5.96 17.52
CA SER A 153 13.71 -6.37 16.19
C SER A 153 12.86 -5.64 15.13
N THR A 154 13.56 -4.97 14.23
CA THR A 154 12.99 -4.18 13.14
C THR A 154 13.40 -4.81 11.81
N PRO A 155 12.68 -4.57 10.70
CA PRO A 155 13.13 -5.00 9.38
C PRO A 155 14.57 -4.52 9.11
N PRO A 156 15.49 -5.40 8.69
CA PRO A 156 15.27 -6.71 8.06
C PRO A 156 15.34 -7.93 9.00
N ASP A 157 15.56 -7.74 10.30
CA ASP A 157 15.77 -8.82 11.27
C ASP A 157 14.47 -9.36 11.86
N ALA A 158 13.35 -8.68 11.62
CA ALA A 158 12.02 -9.15 12.02
C ALA A 158 11.69 -10.51 11.39
N CYS A 159 11.15 -11.42 12.19
CA CYS A 159 10.87 -12.78 11.77
C CYS A 159 9.54 -13.30 12.29
N VAL A 160 9.00 -14.29 11.59
CA VAL A 160 7.79 -15.01 11.99
C VAL A 160 7.97 -16.50 11.74
N PRO A 161 7.22 -17.38 12.43
CA PRO A 161 7.18 -18.79 12.11
C PRO A 161 6.79 -19.02 10.64
N TYR A 162 7.36 -20.03 9.99
CA TYR A 162 7.08 -20.34 8.59
C TYR A 162 5.59 -20.62 8.31
N ASP A 163 4.92 -21.36 9.20
CA ASP A 163 3.49 -21.65 9.04
C ASP A 163 2.65 -20.37 9.05
N MET A 164 3.04 -19.39 9.87
CA MET A 164 2.43 -18.08 9.92
C MET A 164 2.65 -17.31 8.62
N PHE A 165 3.90 -17.26 8.15
CA PHE A 165 4.23 -16.62 6.87
C PHE A 165 3.43 -17.24 5.72
N LYS A 166 3.39 -18.58 5.67
CA LYS A 166 2.68 -19.34 4.65
C LYS A 166 1.20 -19.02 4.65
N PHE A 167 0.57 -19.00 5.81
CA PHE A 167 -0.85 -18.65 5.96
C PHE A 167 -1.14 -17.25 5.40
N LEU A 168 -0.41 -16.24 5.86
CA LEU A 168 -0.63 -14.84 5.48
C LEU A 168 -0.36 -14.60 3.99
N TYR A 169 0.74 -15.13 3.47
CA TYR A 169 1.11 -14.98 2.06
C TYR A 169 0.10 -15.64 1.12
N THR A 170 -0.34 -16.87 1.44
CA THR A 170 -1.32 -17.60 0.62
C THR A 170 -2.65 -16.85 0.58
N TYR A 171 -3.09 -16.33 1.73
CA TYR A 171 -4.32 -15.54 1.83
C TYR A 171 -4.23 -14.25 1.02
N LEU A 172 -3.15 -13.47 1.16
CA LEU A 172 -2.97 -12.23 0.41
C LEU A 172 -2.89 -12.46 -1.11
N ALA A 173 -2.21 -13.53 -1.54
CA ALA A 173 -2.14 -13.91 -2.94
C ALA A 173 -3.52 -14.28 -3.53
N ASP A 174 -4.37 -14.94 -2.74
CA ASP A 174 -5.73 -15.30 -3.14
C ASP A 174 -6.63 -14.06 -3.28
N VAL A 175 -6.51 -13.11 -2.33
CA VAL A 175 -7.26 -11.85 -2.36
C VAL A 175 -6.84 -10.96 -3.53
N ASP A 176 -5.54 -10.87 -3.81
CA ASP A 176 -4.97 -10.02 -4.87
C ASP A 176 -5.33 -10.53 -6.28
N ARG A 177 -5.55 -11.85 -6.45
CA ARG A 177 -5.92 -12.54 -7.71
C ARG A 177 -4.93 -12.38 -8.88
N GLU A 178 -3.88 -11.58 -8.74
CA GLU A 178 -2.83 -11.45 -9.77
C GLU A 178 -1.73 -12.51 -9.62
N VAL A 179 -1.57 -13.07 -8.42
CA VAL A 179 -0.54 -14.08 -8.11
C VAL A 179 -1.04 -15.49 -8.41
N SER A 180 -0.38 -16.18 -9.33
CA SER A 180 -0.71 -17.58 -9.66
C SER A 180 -0.36 -18.55 -8.54
N GLN A 181 -1.12 -19.65 -8.41
CA GLN A 181 -0.83 -20.71 -7.44
C GLN A 181 0.57 -21.34 -7.63
N ASP A 182 1.05 -21.44 -8.87
CA ASP A 182 2.40 -21.92 -9.14
C ASP A 182 3.47 -20.99 -8.56
N GLN A 183 3.26 -19.67 -8.65
CA GLN A 183 4.14 -18.67 -8.05
C GLN A 183 4.13 -18.73 -6.53
N VAL A 184 2.94 -18.89 -5.92
CA VAL A 184 2.81 -19.09 -4.47
C VAL A 184 3.61 -20.31 -4.03
N ASN A 185 3.38 -21.45 -4.67
CA ASN A 185 4.07 -22.71 -4.37
C ASN A 185 5.59 -22.62 -4.57
N GLN A 186 6.05 -21.92 -5.61
CA GLN A 186 7.47 -21.71 -5.87
C GLN A 186 8.14 -20.91 -4.74
N VAL A 187 7.50 -19.82 -4.30
CA VAL A 187 7.99 -18.98 -3.21
C VAL A 187 8.03 -19.77 -1.90
N LEU A 188 6.94 -20.46 -1.56
CA LEU A 188 6.85 -21.25 -0.34
C LEU A 188 7.90 -22.36 -0.31
N LYS A 189 8.07 -23.10 -1.40
CA LYS A 189 9.09 -24.15 -1.51
C LYS A 189 10.50 -23.59 -1.35
N HIS A 190 10.78 -22.43 -1.93
CA HIS A 190 12.09 -21.78 -1.78
C HIS A 190 12.33 -21.36 -0.33
N LEU A 191 11.35 -20.74 0.33
CA LEU A 191 11.47 -20.33 1.73
C LEU A 191 11.56 -21.55 2.65
N GLU A 192 10.80 -22.61 2.43
CA GLU A 192 10.86 -23.85 3.20
C GLU A 192 12.28 -24.44 3.20
N THR A 193 12.97 -24.45 2.05
CA THR A 193 14.36 -24.92 2.00
C THR A 193 15.33 -24.05 2.80
N GLN A 194 15.06 -22.75 2.95
CA GLN A 194 15.88 -21.85 3.77
C GLN A 194 15.54 -21.98 5.26
N VAL A 195 14.27 -22.14 5.59
CA VAL A 195 13.74 -22.27 6.96
C VAL A 195 14.28 -23.51 7.67
N VAL A 196 14.46 -24.63 6.95
CA VAL A 196 15.10 -25.85 7.50
C VAL A 196 16.51 -25.55 8.04
N SER A 197 17.18 -24.51 7.53
CA SER A 197 18.50 -24.07 8.01
C SER A 197 18.44 -22.99 9.10
N SER A 198 17.27 -22.37 9.31
CA SER A 198 17.06 -21.17 10.15
C SER A 198 16.07 -21.41 11.29
N GLU A 199 16.06 -22.60 11.89
CA GLU A 199 15.25 -22.94 13.07
C GLU A 199 13.72 -22.75 12.91
N GLY A 200 13.17 -22.84 11.70
CA GLY A 200 11.70 -22.78 11.52
C GLY A 200 11.12 -21.38 11.33
N VAL A 201 11.96 -20.32 11.31
CA VAL A 201 11.51 -18.94 11.12
C VAL A 201 11.87 -18.37 9.74
N VAL A 202 11.03 -17.47 9.24
CA VAL A 202 11.25 -16.66 8.03
C VAL A 202 11.57 -15.24 8.45
N LYS A 203 12.72 -14.71 8.02
CA LYS A 203 13.13 -13.32 8.25
C LYS A 203 12.75 -12.43 7.09
N VAL A 204 12.55 -11.14 7.35
CA VAL A 204 12.32 -10.15 6.28
C VAL A 204 13.46 -10.16 5.26
N SER A 205 14.71 -10.32 5.71
CA SER A 205 15.88 -10.42 4.83
C SER A 205 15.81 -11.54 3.78
N ASP A 206 15.10 -12.64 4.06
CA ASP A 206 15.02 -13.82 3.18
C ASP A 206 14.29 -13.54 1.86
N PHE A 207 13.35 -12.59 1.89
CA PHE A 207 12.52 -12.24 0.74
C PHE A 207 12.62 -10.78 0.30
N MET A 208 12.97 -9.83 1.18
CA MET A 208 13.02 -8.40 0.86
C MET A 208 14.01 -8.08 -0.28
N ASN A 209 15.20 -8.72 -0.25
CA ASN A 209 16.29 -8.47 -1.21
C ASN A 209 16.42 -9.54 -2.29
N ASN A 210 15.58 -10.57 -2.24
CA ASN A 210 15.74 -11.74 -3.09
C ASN A 210 15.08 -11.49 -4.45
N ARG A 211 15.88 -11.06 -5.44
CA ARG A 211 15.39 -10.79 -6.82
C ARG A 211 14.74 -12.00 -7.50
N LYS A 212 14.97 -13.22 -6.99
CA LYS A 212 14.36 -14.45 -7.52
C LYS A 212 12.98 -14.71 -6.90
N LEU A 213 12.64 -14.08 -5.77
CA LEU A 213 11.34 -14.18 -5.12
C LEU A 213 10.49 -12.96 -5.48
N ARG A 214 9.47 -13.19 -6.30
CA ARG A 214 8.40 -12.21 -6.55
C ARG A 214 7.19 -12.63 -5.73
N LEU A 215 6.89 -11.87 -4.69
CA LEU A 215 5.72 -12.05 -3.82
C LEU A 215 4.44 -11.41 -4.42
N GLY A 216 4.60 -10.61 -5.47
CA GLY A 216 3.58 -9.86 -6.21
C GLY A 216 4.30 -9.15 -7.34
#